data_AF-U2D1I7-F1
#
_entry.id   AF-U2D1I7-F1
#
_cell.length_a   1.000
_cell.length_b   1.000
_cell.length_c   1.000
_cell.angle_alpha   90.00
_cell.angle_beta   90.00
_cell.angle_gamma   90.00
#
_symmetry.space_group_name_H-M   'P 1'
#
loop_
_entity.id
_entity.type
_entity.pdbx_description
1 polymer ?
#
loop_
_entity_poly.entity_id
_entity_poly.type
_entity_poly.pdbx_seq_one_letter_code
_entity_poly.pdbx_strand_id
1 'polypeptide(L)'
;MVCLNNIQEELLKILLDNFHENGTTSVAKFDYEILPLHIRLDIHNVMNELQELHILVGFEIETNWDTTPYTNEVIAILTPYAKKYFSEKETNEKKQNWKLAGGKDMFRTLTPKVRALFAEILENRDNLDVYFENKFEDLSYDDDVVLRGMISELIDKDLISVPLWAENLPYNVSITYNGTIYFEQESEFEKQKEINAAQIFNIDTFNAHGSNVTFGNVINSTQSIDNSIEQVKKLIDEHGGDDKKELNELLEDIKEICENINETKTIHKNSGLMRRLNKNIEKHGWFYSSIIQLLGKSVFQILG
;
A
#
# COMPACT_ATOMS: atom_id res chain seq x y z
N MET A 1 -2.07 12.12 -1.64
CA MET A 1 -3.43 12.24 -1.10
C MET A 1 -3.31 12.25 0.40
N VAL A 2 -3.91 13.21 1.08
CA VAL A 2 -4.04 13.18 2.54
C VAL A 2 -4.95 12.01 2.91
N CYS A 3 -4.53 11.12 3.81
CA CYS A 3 -5.36 10.03 4.28
C CYS A 3 -6.00 10.42 5.60
N LEU A 4 -7.34 10.52 5.62
CA LEU A 4 -8.08 10.72 6.86
C LEU A 4 -8.30 9.39 7.58
N ASN A 5 -8.27 9.42 8.90
CA ASN A 5 -8.68 8.28 9.71
C ASN A 5 -10.23 8.14 9.73
N ASN A 6 -10.74 7.03 10.24
CA ASN A 6 -12.18 6.74 10.21
C ASN A 6 -13.04 7.82 10.90
N ILE A 7 -12.54 8.41 12.00
CA ILE A 7 -13.27 9.44 12.78
C ILE A 7 -13.32 10.76 11.99
N GLN A 8 -12.19 11.15 11.39
CA GLN A 8 -12.08 12.32 10.53
C GLN A 8 -12.96 12.20 9.28
N GLU A 9 -13.03 11.01 8.67
CA GLU A 9 -13.91 10.78 7.51
C GLU A 9 -15.39 10.80 7.87
N GLU A 10 -15.76 10.23 9.01
CA GLU A 10 -17.13 10.27 9.51
C GLU A 10 -17.56 11.71 9.76
N LEU A 11 -16.71 12.51 10.42
CA LEU A 11 -16.96 13.93 10.61
C LEU A 11 -17.04 14.69 9.28
N LEU A 12 -16.12 14.43 8.34
CA LEU A 12 -16.14 15.09 7.03
C LEU A 12 -17.42 14.77 6.23
N LYS A 13 -17.97 13.55 6.33
CA LYS A 13 -19.27 13.24 5.72
C LYS A 13 -20.38 14.09 6.30
N ILE A 14 -20.45 14.21 7.64
CA ILE A 14 -21.45 15.03 8.32
C ILE A 14 -21.33 16.51 7.88
N LEU A 15 -20.11 17.03 7.76
CA LEU A 15 -19.86 18.39 7.25
C LEU A 15 -20.35 18.53 5.79
N LEU A 16 -20.06 17.55 4.93
CA LEU A 16 -20.47 17.55 3.52
C LEU A 16 -21.98 17.30 3.31
N ASP A 17 -22.66 16.68 4.26
CA ASP A 17 -24.11 16.51 4.21
C ASP A 17 -24.85 17.79 4.65
N ASN A 18 -24.17 18.69 5.38
CA ASN A 18 -24.76 19.89 5.97
C ASN A 18 -24.13 21.20 5.47
N PHE A 19 -23.43 21.19 4.33
CA PHE A 19 -22.88 22.42 3.75
C PHE A 19 -23.81 23.13 2.77
N HIS A 20 -23.59 24.44 2.69
CA HIS A 20 -24.19 25.32 1.70
C HIS A 20 -23.10 26.24 1.13
N GLU A 21 -23.28 26.65 -0.13
CA GLU A 21 -22.39 27.63 -0.76
C GLU A 21 -22.85 29.04 -0.35
N ASN A 22 -21.95 29.81 0.26
CA ASN A 22 -22.16 31.21 0.63
C ASN A 22 -21.19 32.09 -0.17
N GLY A 23 -21.57 32.41 -1.41
CA GLY A 23 -20.69 33.13 -2.34
C GLY A 23 -19.55 32.24 -2.84
N THR A 24 -18.31 32.56 -2.49
CA THR A 24 -17.11 31.78 -2.86
C THR A 24 -16.68 30.78 -1.80
N THR A 25 -17.34 30.75 -0.63
CA THR A 25 -17.00 29.85 0.48
C THR A 25 -18.06 28.78 0.66
N SER A 26 -17.60 27.56 1.00
CA SER A 26 -18.47 26.44 1.32
C SER A 26 -18.52 26.30 2.84
N VAL A 27 -19.69 26.47 3.44
CA VAL A 27 -19.87 26.51 4.90
C VAL A 27 -20.81 25.39 5.32
N ALA A 28 -20.35 24.54 6.24
CA ALA A 28 -21.15 23.53 6.92
C ALA A 28 -21.68 24.10 8.23
N LYS A 29 -22.98 23.91 8.49
CA LYS A 29 -23.65 24.44 9.68
C LYS A 29 -24.72 23.47 10.18
N PHE A 30 -24.60 23.01 11.43
CA PHE A 30 -25.54 22.05 12.02
C PHE A 30 -25.48 22.01 13.55
N ASP A 31 -26.50 21.42 14.16
CA ASP A 31 -26.58 21.23 15.61
C ASP A 31 -25.56 20.19 16.09
N TYR A 32 -24.80 20.53 17.12
CA TYR A 32 -23.81 19.69 17.77
C TYR A 32 -24.35 18.31 18.17
N GLU A 33 -25.64 18.22 18.53
CA GLU A 33 -26.27 16.97 18.96
C GLU A 33 -26.42 15.94 17.82
N ILE A 34 -26.28 16.34 16.56
CA ILE A 34 -26.26 15.42 15.40
C ILE A 34 -24.99 14.56 15.40
N LEU A 35 -23.93 15.01 16.08
CA LEU A 35 -22.67 14.29 16.10
C LEU A 35 -22.73 13.02 16.97
N PRO A 36 -22.18 11.90 16.47
CA PRO A 36 -21.95 10.71 17.28
C PRO A 36 -21.18 11.02 18.57
N LEU A 37 -21.48 10.30 19.65
CA LEU A 37 -20.88 10.56 20.97
C LEU A 37 -19.34 10.49 20.93
N HIS A 38 -18.77 9.55 20.19
CA HIS A 38 -17.32 9.40 20.07
C HIS A 38 -16.64 10.56 19.32
N ILE A 39 -17.36 11.25 18.43
CA ILE A 39 -16.86 12.46 17.76
C ILE A 39 -17.03 13.67 18.67
N ARG A 40 -18.17 13.78 19.38
CA ARG A 40 -18.44 14.88 20.31
C ARG A 40 -17.39 15.00 21.40
N LEU A 41 -16.95 13.88 21.96
CA LEU A 41 -15.97 13.88 23.05
C LEU A 41 -14.61 14.48 22.65
N ASP A 42 -14.29 14.51 21.35
CA ASP A 42 -12.98 14.94 20.86
C ASP A 42 -13.04 15.92 19.68
N ILE A 43 -14.21 16.54 19.47
CA ILE A 43 -14.52 17.33 18.27
C ILE A 43 -13.51 18.44 17.98
N HIS A 44 -13.02 19.14 19.01
CA HIS A 44 -12.04 20.21 18.83
C HIS A 44 -10.72 19.67 18.26
N ASN A 45 -10.26 18.51 18.74
CA ASN A 45 -9.03 17.90 18.24
C ASN A 45 -9.22 17.40 16.82
N VAL A 46 -10.31 16.70 16.53
CA VAL A 46 -10.61 16.21 15.17
C VAL A 46 -10.73 17.38 14.18
N MET A 47 -11.38 18.49 14.55
CA MET A 47 -11.50 19.67 13.70
C MET A 47 -10.16 20.38 13.48
N ASN A 48 -9.32 20.49 14.51
CA ASN A 48 -7.95 21.02 14.39
C ASN A 48 -7.11 20.15 13.44
N GLU A 49 -7.18 18.83 13.57
CA GLU A 49 -6.50 17.91 12.65
C GLU A 49 -7.00 18.10 11.21
N LEU A 50 -8.30 18.26 10.98
CA LEU A 50 -8.85 18.55 9.65
C LEU A 50 -8.36 19.90 9.08
N GLN A 51 -8.09 20.90 9.92
CA GLN A 51 -7.46 22.16 9.50
C GLN A 51 -5.99 21.97 9.11
N GLU A 52 -5.21 21.26 9.93
CA GLU A 52 -3.80 20.94 9.64
C GLU A 52 -3.65 20.17 8.31
N LEU A 53 -4.62 19.32 8.02
CA LEU A 53 -4.72 18.54 6.78
C LEU A 53 -5.29 19.32 5.59
N HIS A 54 -5.55 20.62 5.76
CA HIS A 54 -6.11 21.53 4.75
C HIS A 54 -7.48 21.07 4.20
N ILE A 55 -8.23 20.29 4.97
CA ILE A 55 -9.63 19.96 4.70
C ILE A 55 -10.51 21.16 5.10
N LEU A 56 -10.19 21.80 6.22
CA LEU A 56 -10.90 22.98 6.71
C LEU A 56 -10.03 24.23 6.61
N VAL A 57 -10.66 25.36 6.32
CA VAL A 57 -10.05 26.69 6.47
C VAL A 57 -10.19 27.18 7.92
N GLY A 58 -11.33 26.89 8.54
CA GLY A 58 -11.80 27.50 9.78
C GLY A 58 -12.94 26.68 10.38
N PHE A 59 -13.08 26.67 11.70
CA PHE A 59 -14.29 26.18 12.36
C PHE A 59 -14.57 26.94 13.65
N GLU A 60 -15.83 26.93 14.07
CA GLU A 60 -16.32 27.51 15.31
C GLU A 60 -17.43 26.62 15.89
N ILE A 61 -17.53 26.59 17.22
CA ILE A 61 -18.63 25.94 17.93
C ILE A 61 -19.27 27.01 18.82
N GLU A 62 -20.46 27.45 18.44
CA GLU A 62 -21.18 28.54 19.10
C GLU A 62 -22.29 27.96 19.97
N THR A 63 -22.52 28.56 21.15
CA THR A 63 -23.72 28.25 21.93
C THR A 63 -24.88 29.11 21.43
N ASN A 64 -25.96 28.46 21.02
CA ASN A 64 -27.20 29.11 20.65
C ASN A 64 -28.03 29.38 21.91
N TRP A 65 -28.11 30.66 22.29
CA TRP A 65 -28.85 31.13 23.45
C TRP A 65 -30.35 31.33 23.19
N ASP A 66 -30.79 31.26 21.93
CA ASP A 66 -32.18 31.47 21.52
C ASP A 66 -33.03 30.17 21.56
N THR A 67 -32.42 29.02 21.84
CA THR A 67 -33.09 27.71 21.97
C THR A 67 -33.22 27.28 23.44
N THR A 68 -34.26 26.50 23.78
CA THR A 68 -34.40 25.89 25.12
C THR A 68 -34.70 24.39 24.98
N PRO A 69 -33.83 23.49 25.47
CA PRO A 69 -32.52 23.77 26.09
C PRO A 69 -31.55 24.45 25.10
N TYR A 70 -30.59 25.22 25.62
CA TYR A 70 -29.53 25.82 24.80
C TYR A 70 -28.82 24.73 24.02
N THR A 71 -28.68 24.93 22.71
CA THR A 71 -27.99 24.00 21.81
C THR A 71 -26.65 24.57 21.40
N ASN A 72 -25.68 23.71 21.12
CA ASN A 72 -24.43 24.14 20.50
C ASN A 72 -24.55 23.95 18.99
N GLU A 73 -23.98 24.86 18.22
CA GLU A 73 -24.01 24.86 16.78
C GLU A 73 -22.58 24.80 16.26
N VAL A 74 -22.34 23.90 15.30
CA VAL A 74 -21.03 23.72 14.68
C VAL A 74 -21.05 24.44 13.35
N ILE A 75 -20.03 25.27 13.12
CA ILE A 75 -19.82 26.02 11.88
C ILE A 75 -18.42 25.68 11.36
N ALA A 76 -18.30 25.21 10.12
CA ALA A 76 -17.01 24.87 9.52
C ALA A 76 -16.91 25.34 8.07
N ILE A 77 -15.73 25.84 7.68
CA ILE A 77 -15.44 26.32 6.32
C ILE A 77 -14.63 25.27 5.58
N LEU A 78 -15.22 24.68 4.56
CA LEU A 78 -14.65 23.59 3.77
C LEU A 78 -13.75 24.13 2.65
N THR A 79 -12.62 23.47 2.42
CA THR A 79 -11.77 23.76 1.24
C THR A 79 -12.32 23.07 -0.02
N PRO A 80 -11.90 23.49 -1.23
CA PRO A 80 -12.21 22.74 -2.46
C PRO A 80 -11.72 21.29 -2.43
N TYR A 81 -10.65 21.01 -1.67
CA TYR A 81 -10.10 19.66 -1.51
C TYR A 81 -11.03 18.77 -0.67
N ALA A 82 -11.61 19.30 0.41
CA ALA A 82 -12.60 18.60 1.23
C ALA A 82 -13.79 18.08 0.39
N LYS A 83 -14.28 18.90 -0.54
CA LYS A 83 -15.40 18.54 -1.43
C LYS A 83 -15.07 17.41 -2.40
N LYS A 84 -13.79 17.28 -2.79
CA LYS A 84 -13.33 16.24 -3.72
C LYS A 84 -12.79 15.00 -3.01
N TYR A 85 -12.57 15.07 -1.70
CA TYR A 85 -11.90 14.04 -0.90
C TYR A 85 -12.44 12.63 -1.19
N PHE A 86 -13.75 12.39 -1.05
CA PHE A 86 -14.31 11.05 -1.25
C PHE A 86 -14.25 10.57 -2.70
N SER A 87 -14.39 11.48 -3.67
CA SER A 87 -14.27 11.15 -5.10
C SER A 87 -12.84 10.79 -5.49
N GLU A 88 -11.85 11.51 -4.92
CA GLU A 88 -10.43 11.25 -5.14
C GLU A 88 -9.99 9.99 -4.37
N LYS A 89 -10.50 9.80 -3.15
CA LYS A 89 -10.32 8.58 -2.35
C LYS A 89 -10.88 7.38 -3.08
N GLU A 90 -12.12 7.39 -3.54
CA GLU A 90 -12.70 6.27 -4.29
C GLU A 90 -11.94 5.99 -5.59
N THR A 91 -11.48 7.03 -6.29
CA THR A 91 -10.62 6.88 -7.48
C THR A 91 -9.27 6.26 -7.12
N ASN A 92 -8.68 6.64 -5.99
CA ASN A 92 -7.40 6.13 -5.54
C ASN A 92 -7.52 4.75 -4.89
N GLU A 93 -8.63 4.43 -4.23
CA GLU A 93 -8.99 3.11 -3.73
C GLU A 93 -9.35 2.18 -4.87
N LYS A 94 -9.96 2.66 -5.96
CA LYS A 94 -10.08 1.90 -7.21
C LYS A 94 -8.71 1.66 -7.85
N LYS A 95 -7.81 2.64 -7.84
CA LYS A 95 -6.40 2.46 -8.26
C LYS A 95 -5.62 1.53 -7.32
N GLN A 96 -5.95 1.47 -6.03
CA GLN A 96 -5.25 0.67 -5.02
C GLN A 96 -5.84 -0.76 -4.90
N ASN A 97 -7.14 -0.93 -5.06
CA ASN A 97 -7.80 -2.22 -5.20
C ASN A 97 -7.50 -2.86 -6.56
N TRP A 98 -7.28 -2.07 -7.61
CA TRP A 98 -6.63 -2.54 -8.84
C TRP A 98 -5.21 -3.06 -8.54
N LYS A 99 -4.40 -2.35 -7.73
CA LYS A 99 -3.07 -2.83 -7.30
C LYS A 99 -3.11 -4.13 -6.48
N LEU A 100 -4.19 -4.40 -5.74
CA LEU A 100 -4.36 -5.62 -4.92
C LEU A 100 -4.95 -6.82 -5.68
N ALA A 101 -5.73 -6.59 -6.74
CA ALA A 101 -6.43 -7.64 -7.49
C ALA A 101 -5.60 -8.31 -8.61
N GLY A 102 -4.27 -8.21 -8.59
CA GLY A 102 -3.41 -8.91 -9.55
C GLY A 102 -3.60 -8.48 -11.01
N GLY A 103 -4.03 -7.24 -11.25
CA GLY A 103 -4.15 -6.68 -12.58
C GLY A 103 -2.78 -6.61 -13.26
N LYS A 104 -2.58 -7.41 -14.30
CA LYS A 104 -1.51 -7.23 -15.28
C LYS A 104 -1.37 -5.75 -15.66
N ASP A 105 -0.12 -5.29 -15.64
CA ASP A 105 0.40 -4.03 -16.17
C ASP A 105 0.08 -2.73 -15.40
N MET A 106 0.97 -2.37 -14.46
CA MET A 106 1.09 -1.01 -13.94
C MET A 106 2.52 -0.46 -14.03
N PHE A 107 3.15 -0.72 -15.17
CA PHE A 107 4.15 0.15 -15.77
C PHE A 107 3.58 0.57 -17.12
N ARG A 108 4.04 1.70 -17.71
CA ARG A 108 3.66 2.07 -19.08
C ARG A 108 4.34 1.14 -20.09
N THR A 109 4.34 -0.17 -19.84
CA THR A 109 5.08 -1.18 -20.58
C THR A 109 4.84 -0.96 -22.06
N LEU A 110 5.90 -0.62 -22.76
CA LEU A 110 5.88 -0.46 -24.20
C LEU A 110 6.04 -1.84 -24.82
N THR A 111 5.36 -2.09 -25.92
CA THR A 111 5.70 -3.25 -26.74
C THR A 111 7.18 -3.16 -27.17
N PRO A 112 7.89 -4.27 -27.41
CA PRO A 112 9.32 -4.23 -27.72
C PRO A 112 9.69 -3.30 -28.89
N LYS A 113 8.83 -3.22 -29.91
CA LYS A 113 8.99 -2.33 -31.06
C LYS A 113 8.85 -0.85 -30.65
N VAL A 114 7.82 -0.52 -29.87
CA VAL A 114 7.57 0.85 -29.42
C VAL A 114 8.64 1.32 -28.44
N ARG A 115 9.12 0.42 -27.58
CA ARG A 115 10.27 0.66 -26.69
C ARG A 115 11.54 0.99 -27.47
N ALA A 116 11.82 0.23 -28.54
CA ALA A 116 12.97 0.49 -29.42
C ALA A 116 12.85 1.85 -30.11
N LEU A 117 11.67 2.15 -30.69
CA LEU A 117 11.40 3.46 -31.28
C LEU A 117 11.61 4.61 -30.27
N PHE A 118 11.15 4.42 -29.03
CA PHE A 118 11.32 5.44 -28.00
C PHE A 118 12.79 5.65 -27.61
N ALA A 119 13.60 4.59 -27.55
CA ALA A 119 15.04 4.70 -27.34
C ALA A 119 15.71 5.52 -28.46
N GLU A 120 15.36 5.25 -29.73
CA GLU A 120 15.86 6.01 -30.87
C GLU A 120 15.45 7.50 -30.81
N ILE A 121 14.23 7.80 -30.37
CA ILE A 121 13.76 9.17 -30.14
C ILE A 121 14.60 9.88 -29.07
N LEU A 122 14.93 9.20 -27.96
CA LEU A 122 15.76 9.79 -26.90
C LEU A 122 17.21 10.05 -27.35
N GLU A 123 17.76 9.19 -28.21
CA GLU A 123 19.08 9.36 -28.83
C GLU A 123 19.11 10.56 -29.78
N ASN A 124 18.02 10.81 -30.50
CA ASN A 124 17.88 11.90 -31.47
C ASN A 124 17.16 13.14 -30.90
N ARG A 125 17.04 13.25 -29.57
CA ARG A 125 16.24 14.30 -28.89
C ARG A 125 16.58 15.74 -29.31
N ASP A 126 17.81 15.98 -29.74
CA ASP A 126 18.30 17.32 -30.11
C ASP A 126 17.92 17.68 -31.57
N ASN A 127 17.50 16.72 -32.39
CA ASN A 127 17.15 16.91 -33.81
C ASN A 127 15.95 16.03 -34.24
N LEU A 128 14.85 16.08 -33.48
CA LEU A 128 13.68 15.22 -33.71
C LEU A 128 13.00 15.44 -35.06
N ASP A 129 12.97 16.66 -35.57
CA ASP A 129 12.34 16.97 -36.85
C ASP A 129 13.04 16.23 -38.01
N VAL A 130 14.38 16.29 -38.07
CA VAL A 130 15.20 15.58 -39.07
C VAL A 130 15.09 14.06 -38.88
N TYR A 131 15.04 13.60 -37.63
CA TYR A 131 14.87 12.19 -37.34
C TYR A 131 13.55 11.65 -37.90
N PHE A 132 12.43 12.33 -37.68
CA PHE A 132 11.14 11.89 -38.19
C PHE A 132 11.03 12.05 -39.71
N GLU A 133 11.60 13.10 -40.31
CA GLU A 133 11.66 13.24 -41.76
C GLU A 133 12.32 12.01 -42.41
N ASN A 134 13.51 11.63 -41.95
CA ASN A 134 14.21 10.43 -42.43
C ASN A 134 13.46 9.13 -42.11
N LYS A 135 12.73 9.08 -40.99
CA LYS A 135 12.00 7.87 -40.57
C LYS A 135 10.78 7.59 -41.45
N PHE A 136 10.16 8.64 -41.97
CA PHE A 136 8.99 8.57 -42.87
C PHE A 136 9.37 8.55 -44.35
N GLU A 137 10.63 8.83 -44.69
CA GLU A 137 11.14 8.78 -46.07
C GLU A 137 11.02 7.36 -46.66
N ASP A 138 10.49 7.26 -47.88
CA ASP A 138 10.34 6.02 -48.66
C ASP A 138 9.63 4.85 -47.95
N LEU A 139 8.81 5.12 -46.92
CA LEU A 139 8.02 4.07 -46.25
C LEU A 139 6.94 3.50 -47.17
N SER A 140 6.71 2.20 -47.05
CA SER A 140 5.51 1.58 -47.59
C SER A 140 4.27 2.07 -46.84
N TYR A 141 3.10 1.99 -47.47
CA TYR A 141 1.83 2.36 -46.81
C TYR A 141 1.61 1.60 -45.50
N ASP A 142 1.92 0.30 -45.47
CA ASP A 142 1.74 -0.53 -44.28
C ASP A 142 2.72 -0.13 -43.16
N ASP A 143 3.97 0.20 -43.50
CA ASP A 143 4.97 0.63 -42.53
C ASP A 143 4.67 2.02 -41.96
N ASP A 144 4.15 2.94 -42.78
CA ASP A 144 3.68 4.26 -42.34
C ASP A 144 2.55 4.12 -41.30
N VAL A 145 1.55 3.28 -41.58
CA VAL A 145 0.43 3.01 -40.66
C VAL A 145 0.94 2.45 -39.34
N VAL A 146 1.89 1.51 -39.39
CA VAL A 146 2.50 0.93 -38.19
C VAL A 146 3.27 1.98 -37.40
N LEU A 147 4.12 2.78 -38.04
CA LEU A 147 4.91 3.82 -37.38
C LEU A 147 4.01 4.86 -36.70
N ARG A 148 2.93 5.28 -37.37
CA ARG A 148 1.93 6.18 -36.78
C ARG A 148 1.25 5.56 -35.55
N GLY A 149 0.88 4.28 -35.62
CA GLY A 149 0.32 3.56 -34.47
C GLY A 149 1.29 3.51 -33.28
N MET A 150 2.59 3.31 -33.55
CA MET A 150 3.63 3.33 -32.52
C MET A 150 3.80 4.72 -31.90
N ILE A 151 3.74 5.78 -32.71
CA ILE A 151 3.78 7.17 -32.23
C ILE A 151 2.54 7.49 -31.39
N SER A 152 1.35 7.03 -31.82
CA SER A 152 0.11 7.17 -31.04
C SER A 152 0.21 6.51 -29.67
N GLU A 153 0.79 5.31 -29.57
CA GLU A 153 0.99 4.64 -28.27
C GLU A 153 1.89 5.47 -27.33
N LEU A 154 2.94 6.10 -27.86
CA LEU A 154 3.83 6.96 -27.07
C LEU A 154 3.14 8.25 -26.60
N ILE A 155 2.24 8.82 -27.41
CA ILE A 155 1.41 9.98 -27.05
C ILE A 155 0.39 9.58 -25.98
N ASP A 156 -0.33 8.48 -26.16
CA ASP A 156 -1.36 7.99 -25.23
C ASP A 156 -0.77 7.69 -23.84
N LYS A 157 0.49 7.24 -23.80
CA LYS A 157 1.24 7.00 -22.57
C LYS A 157 1.91 8.25 -22.02
N ASP A 158 1.73 9.41 -22.64
CA ASP A 158 2.32 10.70 -22.22
C ASP A 158 3.85 10.63 -22.15
N LEU A 159 4.50 9.95 -23.11
CA LEU A 159 5.97 9.88 -23.20
C LEU A 159 6.55 10.93 -24.16
N ILE A 160 5.79 11.26 -25.20
CA ILE A 160 6.10 12.34 -26.14
C ILE A 160 4.84 13.18 -26.39
N SER A 161 5.05 14.42 -26.82
CA SER A 161 4.00 15.32 -27.28
C SER A 161 4.23 15.65 -28.74
N VAL A 162 3.19 15.46 -29.56
CA VAL A 162 3.16 15.83 -30.98
C VAL A 162 2.01 16.82 -31.17
N PRO A 163 2.26 18.13 -31.00
CA PRO A 163 1.21 19.14 -30.99
C PRO A 163 0.59 19.38 -32.38
N LEU A 164 1.33 19.08 -33.45
CA LEU A 164 0.89 19.28 -34.82
C LEU A 164 1.40 18.16 -35.73
N TRP A 165 0.61 17.84 -36.75
CA TRP A 165 1.05 17.09 -37.92
C TRP A 165 1.07 18.04 -39.12
N ALA A 166 2.22 18.17 -39.77
CA ALA A 166 2.41 19.02 -40.94
C ALA A 166 3.08 18.21 -42.05
N GLU A 167 2.62 18.35 -43.29
CA GLU A 167 3.15 17.61 -44.44
C GLU A 167 3.17 16.08 -44.23
N ASN A 168 2.17 15.56 -43.51
CA ASN A 168 2.07 14.17 -43.07
C ASN A 168 3.17 13.69 -42.09
N LEU A 169 3.99 14.61 -41.56
CA LEU A 169 5.03 14.35 -40.57
C LEU A 169 4.65 14.91 -39.19
N PRO A 170 5.13 14.29 -38.09
CA PRO A 170 4.96 14.85 -36.75
C PRO A 170 5.86 16.09 -36.62
N TYR A 171 5.29 17.21 -36.16
CA TYR A 171 5.97 18.50 -36.10
C TYR A 171 6.04 19.02 -34.66
N ASN A 172 7.17 19.63 -34.31
CA ASN A 172 7.43 20.20 -32.98
C ASN A 172 7.29 19.15 -31.86
N VAL A 173 7.84 17.96 -32.12
CA VAL A 173 7.83 16.84 -31.18
C VAL A 173 8.68 17.19 -29.96
N SER A 174 8.14 16.93 -28.78
CA SER A 174 8.88 17.10 -27.52
C SER A 174 8.74 15.88 -26.62
N ILE A 175 9.80 15.57 -25.88
CA ILE A 175 9.76 14.52 -24.86
C ILE A 175 9.16 15.11 -23.59
N THR A 176 8.16 14.43 -23.02
CA THR A 176 7.52 14.88 -21.78
C THR A 176 8.40 14.53 -20.57
N TYR A 177 8.09 15.10 -19.40
CA TYR A 177 8.74 14.70 -18.15
C TYR A 177 8.66 13.19 -17.90
N ASN A 178 7.49 12.60 -18.17
CA ASN A 178 7.26 11.16 -18.05
C ASN A 178 8.12 10.35 -19.04
N GLY A 179 8.34 10.87 -20.25
CA GLY A 179 9.29 10.30 -21.21
C GLY A 179 10.72 10.30 -20.69
N THR A 180 11.17 11.39 -20.05
CA THR A 180 12.56 11.50 -19.58
C THR A 180 12.95 10.50 -18.50
N ILE A 181 11.98 10.08 -17.68
CA ILE A 181 12.19 9.16 -16.55
C ILE A 181 11.72 7.73 -16.84
N TYR A 182 11.21 7.45 -18.04
CA TYR A 182 10.58 6.18 -18.38
C TYR A 182 11.47 4.96 -18.13
N PHE A 183 12.73 4.98 -18.60
CA PHE A 183 13.64 3.84 -18.43
C PHE A 183 14.13 3.63 -17.00
N GLU A 184 14.17 4.71 -16.19
CA GLU A 184 14.43 4.63 -14.76
C GLU A 184 13.27 3.94 -14.05
N GLN A 185 12.03 4.39 -14.34
CA GLN A 185 10.81 3.76 -13.84
C GLN A 185 10.65 2.30 -14.31
N GLU A 186 11.06 1.97 -15.55
CA GLU A 186 11.05 0.60 -16.09
C GLU A 186 11.97 -0.32 -15.27
N SER A 187 13.18 0.15 -14.98
CA SER A 187 14.17 -0.58 -14.20
C SER A 187 13.72 -0.80 -12.76
N GLU A 188 13.13 0.23 -12.14
CA GLU A 188 12.56 0.12 -10.79
C GLU A 188 11.36 -0.83 -10.74
N PHE A 189 10.51 -0.80 -11.76
CA PHE A 189 9.38 -1.71 -11.88
C PHE A 189 9.83 -3.17 -12.01
N GLU A 190 10.85 -3.46 -12.83
CA GLU A 190 11.35 -4.83 -12.96
C GLU A 190 11.97 -5.32 -11.64
N LYS A 191 12.71 -4.46 -10.93
CA LYS A 191 13.21 -4.78 -9.57
C LYS A 191 12.07 -5.06 -8.59
N GLN A 192 11.01 -4.25 -8.60
CA GLN A 192 9.85 -4.47 -7.74
C GLN A 192 9.09 -5.74 -8.11
N LYS A 193 9.02 -6.08 -9.41
CA LYS A 193 8.42 -7.32 -9.89
C LYS A 193 9.24 -8.55 -9.45
N GLU A 194 10.56 -8.47 -9.48
CA GLU A 194 11.44 -9.51 -8.91
C GLU A 194 11.22 -9.66 -7.38
N ILE A 195 11.11 -8.53 -6.67
CA ILE A 195 10.84 -8.50 -5.23
C ILE A 195 9.46 -9.05 -4.89
N ASN A 196 8.43 -8.73 -5.68
CA ASN A 196 7.06 -9.22 -5.47
C ASN A 196 6.87 -10.68 -5.93
N ALA A 197 7.65 -11.13 -6.91
CA ALA A 197 7.70 -12.54 -7.32
C ALA A 197 8.40 -13.40 -6.27
N ALA A 198 9.33 -12.84 -5.50
CA ALA A 198 9.78 -13.44 -4.25
C ALA A 198 8.62 -13.35 -3.24
N GLN A 199 8.13 -14.49 -2.74
CA GLN A 199 7.03 -14.54 -1.78
C GLN A 199 7.41 -13.77 -0.49
N ILE A 200 6.90 -12.56 -0.32
CA ILE A 200 7.05 -11.76 0.90
C ILE A 200 5.83 -12.02 1.79
N PHE A 201 6.04 -12.71 2.91
CA PHE A 201 5.05 -12.81 3.98
C PHE A 201 5.31 -11.70 5.00
N ASN A 202 4.44 -10.68 5.02
CA ASN A 202 4.43 -9.69 6.10
C ASN A 202 3.59 -10.25 7.25
N ILE A 203 4.24 -10.51 8.39
CA ILE A 203 3.58 -10.93 9.63
C ILE A 203 3.69 -9.76 10.60
N ASP A 204 2.54 -9.19 11.00
CA ASP A 204 2.50 -8.12 12.00
C ASP A 204 3.15 -8.55 13.33
N THR A 205 3.67 -7.56 14.06
CA THR A 205 4.42 -7.75 15.32
C THR A 205 3.54 -8.44 16.36
N PHE A 206 3.91 -9.64 16.80
CA PHE A 206 3.25 -10.30 17.93
C PHE A 206 3.82 -9.76 19.24
N ASN A 207 2.96 -9.15 20.05
CA ASN A 207 3.31 -8.62 21.36
C ASN A 207 2.98 -9.69 22.42
N ALA A 208 3.98 -10.43 22.88
CA ALA A 208 3.85 -11.37 23.99
C ALA A 208 4.42 -10.72 25.25
N HIS A 209 3.79 -10.92 26.41
CA HIS A 209 4.23 -10.34 27.69
C HIS A 209 5.75 -10.56 27.91
N GLY A 210 6.51 -9.47 27.83
CA GLY A 210 7.97 -9.46 28.02
C GLY A 210 8.85 -9.68 26.79
N SER A 211 8.31 -9.72 25.56
CA SER A 211 9.13 -9.80 24.33
C SER A 211 8.43 -9.22 23.10
N ASN A 212 9.15 -8.40 22.34
CA ASN A 212 8.74 -7.98 21.00
C ASN A 212 9.27 -9.00 19.98
N VAL A 213 8.38 -9.62 19.21
CA VAL A 213 8.76 -10.51 18.11
C VAL A 213 8.57 -9.75 16.80
N THR A 214 9.66 -9.21 16.27
CA THR A 214 9.67 -8.52 14.98
C THR A 214 10.02 -9.53 13.89
N PHE A 215 9.03 -9.91 13.08
CA PHE A 215 9.30 -10.60 11.82
C PHE A 215 9.78 -9.54 10.81
N GLY A 216 11.08 -9.36 10.68
CA GLY A 216 11.64 -8.58 9.57
C GLY A 216 11.33 -9.27 8.24
N ASN A 217 11.36 -8.51 7.14
CA ASN A 217 11.13 -9.01 5.77
C ASN A 217 11.87 -10.34 5.55
N VAL A 218 11.14 -11.45 5.46
CA VAL A 218 11.72 -12.78 5.21
C VAL A 218 11.92 -12.92 3.70
N ILE A 219 12.95 -12.26 3.17
CA ILE A 219 13.34 -12.34 1.76
C ILE A 219 14.25 -13.56 1.60
N ASN A 220 13.82 -14.53 0.79
CA ASN A 220 14.66 -15.64 0.32
C ASN A 220 15.38 -16.44 1.44
N SER A 221 14.76 -16.53 2.62
CA SER A 221 15.32 -17.32 3.71
C SER A 221 14.93 -18.78 3.53
N THR A 222 15.83 -19.59 2.99
CA THR A 222 15.90 -21.03 3.31
C THR A 222 16.32 -21.20 4.77
N GLN A 223 15.54 -20.66 5.71
CA GLN A 223 15.60 -21.11 7.09
C GLN A 223 14.92 -22.47 7.11
N SER A 224 15.68 -23.53 6.89
CA SER A 224 15.20 -24.87 7.16
C SER A 224 14.68 -24.91 8.60
N ILE A 225 13.60 -25.65 8.82
CA ILE A 225 13.05 -25.87 10.16
C ILE A 225 14.14 -26.44 11.06
N ASP A 226 15.03 -27.28 10.51
CA ASP A 226 16.20 -27.83 11.19
C ASP A 226 17.12 -26.76 11.78
N ASN A 227 17.47 -25.73 11.00
CA ASN A 227 18.31 -24.63 11.49
C ASN A 227 17.61 -23.84 12.61
N SER A 228 16.29 -23.71 12.52
CA SER A 228 15.49 -23.02 13.56
C SER A 228 15.42 -23.86 14.85
N ILE A 229 15.26 -25.18 14.74
CA ILE A 229 15.26 -26.10 15.89
C ILE A 229 16.63 -26.10 16.57
N GLU A 230 17.74 -26.13 15.82
CA GLU A 230 19.09 -26.07 16.39
C GLU A 230 19.36 -24.76 17.16
N GLN A 231 18.86 -23.63 16.65
CA GLN A 231 18.95 -22.35 17.35
C GLN A 231 18.16 -22.36 18.67
N VAL A 232 16.96 -22.93 18.68
CA VAL A 232 16.18 -23.05 19.93
C VAL A 232 16.87 -23.99 20.92
N LYS A 233 17.47 -25.10 20.47
CA LYS A 233 18.27 -25.98 21.34
C LYS A 233 19.42 -25.23 22.03
N LYS A 234 20.16 -24.41 21.28
CA LYS A 234 21.22 -23.55 21.85
C LYS A 234 20.68 -22.57 22.89
N LEU A 235 19.55 -21.91 22.60
CA LEU A 235 18.92 -21.00 23.56
C LEU A 235 18.42 -21.73 24.83
N ILE A 236 17.94 -22.97 24.72
CA ILE A 236 17.61 -23.79 25.90
C ILE A 236 18.88 -24.06 26.71
N ASP A 237 19.99 -24.39 26.06
CA ASP A 237 21.26 -24.61 26.75
C ASP A 237 21.79 -23.33 27.43
N GLU A 238 21.56 -22.16 26.86
CA GLU A 238 22.02 -20.88 27.40
C GLU A 238 21.09 -20.32 28.49
N HIS A 239 19.77 -20.45 28.32
CA HIS A 239 18.76 -19.74 29.12
C HIS A 239 17.77 -20.65 29.86
N GLY A 240 17.75 -21.96 29.58
CA GLY A 240 16.73 -22.88 30.13
C GLY A 240 16.87 -23.21 31.62
N GLY A 241 18.04 -22.96 32.22
CA GLY A 241 18.27 -23.22 33.65
C GLY A 241 17.93 -24.65 34.08
N ASP A 242 17.18 -24.80 35.17
CA ASP A 242 16.72 -26.10 35.69
C ASP A 242 15.64 -26.76 34.82
N ASP A 243 14.97 -25.99 33.96
CA ASP A 243 13.84 -26.47 33.14
C ASP A 243 14.29 -26.99 31.77
N LYS A 244 15.60 -27.01 31.47
CA LYS A 244 16.16 -27.45 30.19
C LYS A 244 15.59 -28.75 29.66
N LYS A 245 15.36 -29.72 30.54
CA LYS A 245 14.79 -31.03 30.16
C LYS A 245 13.35 -30.90 29.69
N GLU A 246 12.50 -30.18 30.44
CA GLU A 246 11.09 -29.96 30.08
C GLU A 246 10.98 -29.15 28.77
N LEU A 247 11.85 -28.16 28.58
CA LEU A 247 11.89 -27.34 27.35
C LEU A 247 12.35 -28.15 26.12
N ASN A 248 13.32 -29.04 26.26
CA ASN A 248 13.76 -29.91 25.17
C ASN A 248 12.69 -30.94 24.79
N GLU A 249 12.01 -31.56 25.78
CA GLU A 249 10.89 -32.46 25.52
C GLU A 249 9.76 -31.73 24.77
N LEU A 250 9.45 -30.50 25.17
CA LEU A 250 8.43 -29.68 24.52
C LEU A 250 8.83 -29.24 23.11
N LEU A 251 10.12 -28.95 22.86
CA LEU A 251 10.63 -28.63 21.53
C LEU A 251 10.53 -29.83 20.58
N GLU A 252 10.76 -31.04 21.07
CA GLU A 252 10.65 -32.25 20.26
C GLU A 252 9.20 -32.53 19.86
N ASP A 253 8.24 -32.34 20.78
CA ASP A 253 6.81 -32.42 20.45
C ASP A 253 6.42 -31.39 19.36
N ILE A 254 6.99 -30.19 19.42
CA ILE A 254 6.77 -29.15 18.41
C ILE A 254 7.41 -29.52 17.07
N LYS A 255 8.61 -30.10 17.09
CA LYS A 255 9.29 -30.59 15.88
C LYS A 255 8.43 -31.63 15.16
N GLU A 256 7.89 -32.60 15.89
CA GLU A 256 7.00 -33.62 15.34
C GLU A 256 5.74 -33.01 14.71
N ILE A 257 5.16 -31.97 15.33
CA ILE A 257 4.00 -31.27 14.75
C ILE A 257 4.36 -30.52 13.47
N CYS A 258 5.50 -29.83 13.44
CA CYS A 258 5.98 -29.14 12.25
C CYS A 258 6.21 -30.11 11.08
N GLU A 259 6.83 -31.26 11.35
CA GLU A 259 7.02 -32.35 10.39
C GLU A 259 5.67 -32.89 9.89
N ASN A 260 4.75 -33.18 10.80
CA ASN A 260 3.41 -33.64 10.46
C ASN A 260 2.63 -32.63 9.61
N ILE A 261 2.71 -31.32 9.90
CA ILE A 261 2.07 -30.28 9.08
C ILE A 261 2.66 -30.28 7.67
N ASN A 262 3.99 -30.39 7.57
CA ASN A 262 4.68 -30.37 6.29
C ASN A 262 4.37 -31.60 5.42
N GLU A 263 4.26 -32.77 6.03
CA GLU A 263 3.94 -34.03 5.36
C GLU A 263 2.45 -34.14 5.01
N THR A 264 1.57 -33.84 5.95
CA THR A 264 0.12 -34.07 5.79
C THR A 264 -0.62 -32.89 5.16
N LYS A 265 -0.01 -31.70 5.13
CA LYS A 265 -0.65 -30.43 4.75
C LYS A 265 -1.91 -30.09 5.56
N THR A 266 -2.05 -30.65 6.77
CA THR A 266 -3.20 -30.42 7.65
C THR A 266 -2.79 -30.02 9.06
N ILE A 267 -3.59 -29.18 9.71
CA ILE A 267 -3.37 -28.75 11.09
C ILE A 267 -4.33 -29.51 12.00
N HIS A 268 -3.78 -30.40 12.82
CA HIS A 268 -4.56 -31.13 13.82
C HIS A 268 -4.55 -30.42 15.17
N LYS A 269 -5.70 -30.43 15.86
CA LYS A 269 -5.82 -29.84 17.19
C LYS A 269 -5.09 -30.70 18.22
N ASN A 270 -4.01 -30.17 18.81
CA ASN A 270 -3.31 -30.80 19.93
C ASN A 270 -3.57 -30.04 21.24
N SER A 271 -4.68 -30.35 21.91
CA SER A 271 -5.06 -29.71 23.17
C SER A 271 -4.11 -30.02 24.33
N GLY A 272 -3.39 -31.16 24.28
CA GLY A 272 -2.42 -31.56 25.29
C GLY A 272 -1.16 -30.69 25.26
N LEU A 273 -0.68 -30.38 24.04
CA LEU A 273 0.45 -29.49 23.81
C LEU A 273 0.16 -28.06 24.27
N MET A 274 -0.98 -27.48 23.89
CA MET A 274 -1.34 -26.11 24.31
C MET A 274 -1.40 -25.98 25.84
N ARG A 275 -1.86 -27.03 26.53
CA ARG A 275 -1.85 -27.07 28.01
C ARG A 275 -0.43 -27.10 28.58
N ARG A 276 0.50 -27.83 27.95
CA ARG A 276 1.91 -27.88 28.36
C ARG A 276 2.64 -26.59 28.04
N LEU A 277 2.36 -25.97 26.89
CA LEU A 277 2.91 -24.66 26.51
C LEU A 277 2.46 -23.54 27.46
N ASN A 278 1.22 -23.59 27.94
CA ASN A 278 0.75 -22.57 28.88
C ASN A 278 1.38 -22.68 30.29
N LYS A 279 2.09 -23.78 30.59
CA LYS A 279 2.75 -23.97 31.88
C LYS A 279 4.12 -23.30 31.84
N ASN A 280 4.37 -22.34 32.74
CA ASN A 280 5.63 -21.57 32.83
C ASN A 280 5.85 -20.52 31.71
N ILE A 281 4.79 -20.01 31.07
CA ILE A 281 4.88 -18.97 30.03
C ILE A 281 5.57 -17.68 30.50
N GLU A 282 5.29 -17.28 31.74
CA GLU A 282 5.88 -16.10 32.38
C GLU A 282 7.38 -16.25 32.62
N LYS A 283 7.87 -17.49 32.82
CA LYS A 283 9.27 -17.78 33.13
C LYS A 283 10.13 -17.86 31.87
N HIS A 284 9.58 -18.42 30.78
CA HIS A 284 10.33 -18.71 29.54
C HIS A 284 9.71 -18.04 28.30
N GLY A 285 9.27 -16.79 28.39
CA GLY A 285 8.62 -16.07 27.28
C GLY A 285 9.40 -16.11 25.96
N TRP A 286 10.74 -16.10 26.03
CA TRP A 286 11.65 -16.23 24.87
C TRP A 286 11.49 -17.58 24.14
N PHE A 287 11.27 -18.67 24.87
CA PHE A 287 11.08 -20.01 24.31
C PHE A 287 9.74 -20.09 23.59
N TYR A 288 8.68 -19.57 24.23
CA TYR A 288 7.33 -19.56 23.64
C TYR A 288 7.23 -18.74 22.36
N SER A 289 7.89 -17.58 22.33
CA SER A 289 8.07 -16.80 21.11
C SER A 289 8.69 -17.65 19.99
N SER A 290 9.76 -18.40 20.31
CA SER A 290 10.44 -19.26 19.35
C SER A 290 9.56 -20.42 18.85
N ILE A 291 8.72 -20.99 19.72
CA ILE A 291 7.75 -22.02 19.35
C ILE A 291 6.67 -21.49 18.40
N ILE A 292 6.10 -20.31 18.67
CA ILE A 292 5.12 -19.68 17.78
C ILE A 292 5.73 -19.40 16.40
N GLN A 293 6.99 -18.97 16.35
CA GLN A 293 7.73 -18.78 15.10
C GLN A 293 7.87 -20.09 14.30
N LEU A 294 8.22 -21.20 14.96
CA LEU A 294 8.38 -22.52 14.33
C LEU A 294 7.06 -23.05 13.75
N LEU A 295 5.97 -22.96 14.53
CA LEU A 295 4.65 -23.39 14.08
C LEU A 295 4.13 -22.52 12.94
N GLY A 296 4.29 -21.20 13.04
CA GLY A 296 3.92 -20.26 11.98
C GLY A 296 4.62 -20.59 10.67
N LYS A 297 5.95 -20.80 10.69
CA LYS A 297 6.73 -21.21 9.51
C LYS A 297 6.16 -22.46 8.83
N SER A 298 5.84 -23.50 9.60
CA SER A 298 5.34 -24.77 9.06
C SER A 298 3.95 -24.62 8.44
N VAL A 299 3.08 -23.81 9.04
CA VAL A 299 1.77 -23.49 8.47
C VAL A 299 1.89 -22.65 7.19
N PHE A 300 2.80 -21.68 7.12
CA PHE A 300 2.98 -20.88 5.90
C PHE A 300 3.55 -21.70 4.74
N GLN A 301 4.43 -22.68 5.02
CA GLN A 301 4.97 -23.59 3.99
C GLN A 301 3.90 -24.43 3.27
N ILE A 302 2.70 -24.59 3.85
CA ILE A 302 1.61 -25.34 3.23
C ILE A 302 0.55 -24.43 2.56
N LEU A 303 0.63 -23.11 2.79
CA LEU A 303 -0.29 -22.11 2.22
C LEU A 303 0.24 -21.47 0.92
N GLY A 304 1.55 -21.55 0.66
CA GLY A 304 2.19 -21.18 -0.61
C GLY A 304 2.35 -22.36 -1.55
#